data_AF-A0A1Q4F6F7-F1
#
_entry.id   AF-A0A1Q4F6F7-F1
#
_cell.length_a   1.000
_cell.length_b   1.000
_cell.length_c   1.000
_cell.angle_alpha   90.00
_cell.angle_beta   90.00
_cell.angle_gamma   90.00
#
_symmetry.space_group_name_H-M   'P 1'
#
loop_
_entity.id
_entity.type
_entity.pdbx_description
1 polymer ?
#
loop_
_entity_poly.entity_id
_entity_poly.type
_entity_poly.pdbx_seq_one_letter_code
_entity_poly.pdbx_strand_id
1 'polypeptide(L)'
;MAGLTGNGDWGSGDPNNSVIEINIGAGNEMTGAAADASITAFSPSWLSEAGVTFSSSTALDPNAINLTMSATDASGTEETSTGGVLLFGDFMLPNIPVNADGILRLEFNEGFDDGSVNPDSQWNDAAAPTTCQGIYLTCTDQAACDAAVAAIGGGGGTPLGETQELPTLSQWAMGLLALGLGMLAFRSRKRLFPMH
;
A
#
# COMPACT_ATOMS: atom_id res chain seq x y z
N MET A 1 5.96 0.58 4.78
CA MET A 1 6.64 -0.64 5.28
C MET A 1 8.14 -0.48 5.11
N ALA A 2 8.93 -0.69 6.16
CA ALA A 2 10.38 -0.59 6.07
C ALA A 2 11.02 -1.65 6.96
N GLY A 3 11.69 -2.63 6.33
CA GLY A 3 12.45 -3.67 7.00
C GLY A 3 11.64 -4.66 7.83
N LEU A 4 10.38 -4.91 7.47
CA LEU A 4 9.56 -5.96 8.12
C LEU A 4 10.06 -7.32 7.66
N THR A 5 10.02 -8.32 8.53
CA THR A 5 10.61 -9.64 8.28
C THR A 5 9.62 -10.76 8.45
N GLY A 6 9.73 -11.76 7.57
CA GLY A 6 9.12 -13.08 7.73
C GLY A 6 10.23 -14.08 8.09
N ASN A 7 10.00 -14.85 9.14
CA ASN A 7 10.98 -15.77 9.74
C ASN A 7 10.40 -17.15 10.03
N GLY A 8 9.07 -17.26 10.13
CA GLY A 8 8.36 -18.49 10.45
C GLY A 8 7.09 -18.64 9.62
N ASP A 9 6.50 -19.83 9.72
CA ASP A 9 5.39 -20.29 8.86
C ASP A 9 4.12 -19.40 8.95
N TRP A 10 3.28 -19.45 7.93
CA TRP A 10 2.03 -18.71 7.81
C TRP A 10 1.10 -18.91 9.00
N GLY A 11 0.67 -17.80 9.60
CA GLY A 11 -0.29 -17.82 10.72
C GLY A 11 0.19 -18.60 11.95
N SER A 12 1.48 -18.91 12.05
CA SER A 12 2.05 -19.63 13.18
C SER A 12 2.10 -18.79 14.46
N GLY A 13 2.05 -17.46 14.32
CA GLY A 13 2.31 -16.54 15.42
C GLY A 13 3.75 -16.60 15.89
N ASP A 14 4.70 -16.93 15.00
CA ASP A 14 6.10 -17.02 15.34
C ASP A 14 6.58 -15.70 15.96
N PRO A 15 7.21 -15.72 17.15
CA PRO A 15 7.63 -14.50 17.82
C PRO A 15 8.72 -13.72 17.09
N ASN A 16 9.38 -14.31 16.08
CA ASN A 16 10.39 -13.67 15.25
C ASN A 16 9.80 -13.02 13.99
N ASN A 17 8.56 -13.33 13.63
CA ASN A 17 7.86 -12.63 12.56
C ASN A 17 7.62 -11.16 12.94
N SER A 18 7.72 -10.27 11.96
CA SER A 18 7.28 -8.90 12.15
C SER A 18 5.76 -8.86 12.20
N VAL A 19 5.24 -8.28 13.28
CA VAL A 19 3.80 -8.11 13.50
C VAL A 19 3.48 -6.63 13.64
N ILE A 20 2.48 -6.19 12.88
CA ILE A 20 1.87 -4.87 13.03
C ILE A 20 0.45 -5.07 13.54
N GLU A 21 0.12 -4.41 14.64
CA GLU A 21 -1.24 -4.35 15.18
C GLU A 21 -1.76 -2.94 15.03
N ILE A 22 -2.92 -2.80 14.39
CA ILE A 22 -3.60 -1.51 14.19
C ILE A 22 -5.02 -1.59 14.72
N ASN A 23 -5.47 -0.51 15.36
CA ASN A 23 -6.85 -0.42 15.81
C ASN A 23 -7.71 0.22 14.72
N ILE A 24 -8.46 -0.60 13.99
CA ILE A 24 -9.41 -0.17 12.95
C ILE A 24 -10.82 0.11 13.51
N GLY A 25 -11.00 0.03 14.84
CA GLY A 25 -12.27 0.27 15.52
C GLY A 25 -13.05 -1.02 15.79
N ALA A 26 -13.64 -1.12 16.99
CA ALA A 26 -14.42 -2.28 17.40
C ALA A 26 -15.65 -2.49 16.50
N GLY A 27 -15.85 -3.72 16.03
CA GLY A 27 -16.95 -4.07 15.13
C GLY A 27 -16.74 -3.66 13.67
N ASN A 28 -15.56 -3.15 13.30
CA ASN A 28 -15.15 -3.00 11.91
C ASN A 28 -14.78 -4.38 11.32
N GLU A 29 -14.77 -4.47 10.00
CA GLU A 29 -14.31 -5.66 9.29
C GLU A 29 -13.42 -5.25 8.14
N MET A 30 -12.28 -5.92 7.98
CA MET A 30 -11.46 -5.79 6.77
C MET A 30 -12.09 -6.61 5.65
N THR A 31 -12.31 -5.97 4.50
CA THR A 31 -13.00 -6.52 3.33
C THR A 31 -12.11 -6.65 2.10
N GLY A 32 -10.89 -6.12 2.16
CA GLY A 32 -9.92 -6.21 1.07
C GLY A 32 -8.58 -5.56 1.42
N ALA A 33 -7.61 -5.76 0.52
CA ALA A 33 -6.29 -5.16 0.61
C ALA A 33 -5.72 -4.81 -0.77
N ALA A 34 -4.76 -3.90 -0.80
CA ALA A 34 -3.81 -3.76 -1.89
C ALA A 34 -2.40 -3.65 -1.31
N ALA A 35 -1.39 -3.98 -2.11
CA ALA A 35 -0.01 -3.76 -1.72
C ALA A 35 0.88 -3.49 -2.93
N ASP A 36 1.86 -2.59 -2.76
CA ASP A 36 3.06 -2.56 -3.58
C ASP A 36 4.29 -2.65 -2.67
N ALA A 37 5.07 -3.71 -2.87
CA ALA A 37 6.18 -4.04 -1.98
C ALA A 37 7.43 -4.43 -2.76
N SER A 38 8.59 -4.07 -2.21
CA SER A 38 9.88 -4.67 -2.54
C SER A 38 10.14 -5.80 -1.56
N ILE A 39 10.17 -7.04 -2.05
CA ILE A 39 10.35 -8.24 -1.23
C ILE A 39 11.70 -8.83 -1.57
N THR A 40 12.49 -9.14 -0.56
CA THR A 40 13.72 -9.93 -0.69
C THR A 40 13.56 -11.24 0.05
N ALA A 41 13.62 -12.36 -0.66
CA ALA A 41 13.74 -13.70 -0.07
C ALA A 41 15.21 -14.10 -0.05
N PHE A 42 15.72 -14.46 1.13
CA PHE A 42 17.10 -14.87 1.35
C PHE A 42 17.25 -16.36 1.12
N SER A 43 18.30 -16.77 0.41
CA SER A 43 18.52 -18.18 0.11
C SER A 43 18.69 -19.02 1.39
N PRO A 44 17.99 -20.17 1.53
CA PRO A 44 17.27 -20.91 0.48
C PRO A 44 15.79 -20.55 0.23
N SER A 45 15.19 -19.59 0.93
CA SER A 45 13.76 -19.23 0.86
C SER A 45 13.34 -18.64 -0.48
N TRP A 46 12.04 -18.75 -0.80
CA TRP A 46 11.49 -18.34 -2.08
C TRP A 46 10.57 -17.12 -1.98
N LEU A 47 10.60 -16.27 -3.01
CA LEU A 47 9.71 -15.11 -3.12
C LEU A 47 8.22 -15.50 -3.10
N SER A 48 7.87 -16.70 -3.59
CA SER A 48 6.51 -17.24 -3.57
C SER A 48 6.00 -17.62 -2.18
N GLU A 49 6.90 -17.80 -1.22
CA GLU A 49 6.58 -18.17 0.16
C GLU A 49 6.33 -16.94 1.04
N ALA A 50 6.96 -15.82 0.72
CA ALA A 50 6.76 -14.55 1.40
C ALA A 50 5.29 -14.12 1.36
N GLY A 51 4.68 -13.98 2.54
CA GLY A 51 3.29 -13.60 2.73
C GLY A 51 3.06 -12.55 3.81
N VAL A 52 1.87 -11.95 3.76
CA VAL A 52 1.30 -11.17 4.86
C VAL A 52 -0.03 -11.78 5.25
N THR A 53 -0.11 -12.28 6.48
CA THR A 53 -1.34 -12.80 7.06
C THR A 53 -2.09 -11.70 7.79
N PHE A 54 -3.31 -11.43 7.33
CA PHE A 54 -4.28 -10.57 7.98
C PHE A 54 -5.14 -11.42 8.91
N SER A 55 -5.32 -10.97 10.14
CA SER A 55 -6.13 -11.66 11.16
C SER A 55 -6.71 -10.63 12.14
N SER A 56 -7.70 -11.03 12.94
CA SER A 56 -8.04 -10.31 14.17
C SER A 56 -6.86 -10.31 15.15
N SER A 57 -7.05 -9.79 16.36
CA SER A 57 -6.03 -9.74 17.43
C SER A 57 -5.46 -11.10 17.86
N THR A 58 -5.95 -12.22 17.33
CA THR A 58 -5.45 -13.57 17.60
C THR A 58 -4.74 -14.14 16.38
N ALA A 59 -3.52 -14.64 16.56
CA ALA A 59 -2.74 -15.25 15.47
C ALA A 59 -3.41 -16.47 14.81
N LEU A 60 -4.29 -17.18 15.54
CA LEU A 60 -5.02 -18.35 15.05
C LEU A 60 -6.48 -18.02 14.71
N ASP A 61 -6.69 -16.99 13.89
CA ASP A 61 -8.01 -16.58 13.41
C ASP A 61 -8.49 -17.51 12.28
N PRO A 62 -9.67 -18.17 12.38
CA PRO A 62 -10.20 -19.00 11.31
C PRO A 62 -10.58 -18.22 10.04
N ASN A 63 -10.72 -16.90 10.12
CA ASN A 63 -10.94 -16.01 8.98
C ASN A 63 -9.65 -15.38 8.46
N ALA A 64 -8.48 -15.77 8.98
CA ALA A 64 -7.23 -15.21 8.53
C ALA A 64 -7.05 -15.41 7.01
N ILE A 65 -6.58 -14.36 6.34
CA ILE A 65 -6.29 -14.40 4.90
C ILE A 65 -4.82 -14.08 4.73
N ASN A 66 -4.15 -14.91 3.94
CA ASN A 66 -2.77 -14.66 3.55
C ASN A 66 -2.68 -14.07 2.14
N LEU A 67 -1.89 -13.02 2.01
CA LEU A 67 -1.55 -12.40 0.74
C LEU A 67 -0.09 -12.74 0.40
N THR A 68 0.08 -13.60 -0.59
CA THR A 68 1.38 -13.84 -1.27
C THR A 68 1.48 -12.94 -2.49
N MET A 69 2.60 -12.24 -2.63
CA MET A 69 2.76 -11.18 -3.63
C MET A 69 3.53 -11.62 -4.89
N SER A 70 4.30 -12.71 -4.80
CA SER A 70 5.06 -13.25 -5.92
C SER A 70 4.66 -14.70 -6.21
N ALA A 71 4.80 -15.11 -7.46
CA ALA A 71 4.68 -16.50 -7.89
C ALA A 71 6.06 -17.13 -8.20
N THR A 72 7.14 -16.45 -7.83
CA THR A 72 8.51 -16.83 -8.17
C THR A 72 9.07 -17.82 -7.14
N ASP A 73 9.22 -19.08 -7.53
CA ASP A 73 9.86 -20.14 -6.72
C ASP A 73 11.39 -20.03 -6.76
N ALA A 74 11.92 -18.89 -6.29
CA ALA A 74 13.36 -18.65 -6.16
C ALA A 74 13.65 -17.54 -5.14
N SER A 75 14.84 -17.59 -4.55
CA SER A 75 15.39 -16.49 -3.75
C SER A 75 15.75 -15.29 -4.63
N GLY A 76 15.82 -14.10 -4.04
CA GLY A 76 16.18 -12.85 -4.73
C GLY A 76 15.34 -11.68 -4.26
N THR A 77 15.32 -10.61 -5.05
CA THR A 77 14.52 -9.40 -4.78
C THR A 77 13.57 -9.15 -5.93
N GLU A 78 12.31 -8.86 -5.62
CA GLU A 78 11.27 -8.53 -6.60
C GLU A 78 10.44 -7.32 -6.14
N GLU A 79 10.11 -6.44 -7.10
CA GLU A 79 9.11 -5.40 -6.91
C GLU A 79 7.75 -5.97 -7.32
N THR A 80 6.80 -5.95 -6.40
CA THR A 80 5.50 -6.59 -6.56
C THR A 80 4.38 -5.57 -6.42
N SER A 81 3.25 -5.85 -7.05
CA SER A 81 2.04 -5.05 -6.96
C SER A 81 0.81 -5.94 -7.09
N THR A 82 -0.22 -5.67 -6.30
CA THR A 82 -1.53 -6.30 -6.48
C THR A 82 -2.25 -5.78 -7.74
N GLY A 83 -1.79 -4.67 -8.33
CA GLY A 83 -2.39 -4.05 -9.51
C GLY A 83 -3.77 -3.44 -9.27
N GLY A 84 -4.15 -3.26 -8.00
CA GLY A 84 -5.47 -2.79 -7.59
C GLY A 84 -5.85 -3.29 -6.20
N VAL A 85 -7.03 -2.88 -5.73
CA VAL A 85 -7.63 -3.43 -4.50
C VAL A 85 -8.20 -4.81 -4.79
N LEU A 86 -7.81 -5.77 -3.96
CA LEU A 86 -8.35 -7.12 -3.94
C LEU A 86 -9.46 -7.16 -2.88
N LEU A 87 -10.71 -7.10 -3.32
CA LEU A 87 -11.86 -7.28 -2.44
C LEU A 87 -12.09 -8.77 -2.17
N PHE A 88 -12.15 -9.17 -0.90
CA PHE A 88 -12.28 -10.58 -0.50
C PHE A 88 -13.53 -11.24 -1.08
N GLY A 89 -14.63 -10.48 -1.19
CA GLY A 89 -15.87 -10.94 -1.81
C GLY A 89 -15.73 -11.37 -3.28
N ASP A 90 -14.82 -10.76 -4.04
CA ASP A 90 -14.57 -11.13 -5.44
C ASP A 90 -13.89 -12.50 -5.57
N PHE A 91 -13.23 -12.95 -4.49
CA PHE A 91 -12.57 -14.26 -4.39
C PHE A 91 -13.37 -15.27 -3.56
N MET A 92 -14.61 -14.94 -3.16
CA MET A 92 -15.43 -15.74 -2.24
C MET A 92 -14.76 -16.01 -0.89
N LEU A 93 -13.88 -15.11 -0.45
CA LEU A 93 -13.24 -15.15 0.86
C LEU A 93 -14.10 -14.41 1.90
N PRO A 94 -14.07 -14.82 3.18
CA PRO A 94 -14.77 -14.09 4.23
C PRO A 94 -14.12 -12.73 4.49
N ASN A 95 -14.88 -11.81 5.07
CA ASN A 95 -14.29 -10.64 5.70
C ASN A 95 -13.54 -11.05 6.98
N ILE A 96 -12.61 -10.21 7.42
CA ILE A 96 -11.91 -10.38 8.71
C ILE A 96 -12.55 -9.43 9.72
N PRO A 97 -13.46 -9.91 10.59
CA PRO A 97 -14.02 -9.07 11.64
C PRO A 97 -12.96 -8.85 12.73
N VAL A 98 -12.81 -7.61 13.20
CA VAL A 98 -12.04 -7.35 14.42
C VAL A 98 -12.94 -7.49 15.65
N ASN A 99 -12.36 -8.03 16.71
CA ASN A 99 -13.08 -8.29 17.96
C ASN A 99 -13.46 -6.97 18.67
N ALA A 100 -13.97 -7.08 19.90
CA ALA A 100 -14.32 -5.91 20.71
C ALA A 100 -13.14 -4.97 21.01
N ASP A 101 -11.90 -5.42 20.79
CA ASP A 101 -10.68 -4.61 20.89
C ASP A 101 -10.44 -3.70 19.67
N GLY A 102 -11.05 -4.01 18.53
CA GLY A 102 -10.88 -3.29 17.27
C GLY A 102 -9.54 -3.53 16.58
N ILE A 103 -8.75 -4.52 17.03
CA ILE A 103 -7.38 -4.72 16.56
C ILE A 103 -7.36 -5.66 15.35
N LEU A 104 -6.80 -5.18 14.25
CA LEU A 104 -6.37 -5.97 13.11
C LEU A 104 -4.87 -6.23 13.23
N ARG A 105 -4.47 -7.48 12.99
CA ARG A 105 -3.08 -7.94 13.05
C ARG A 105 -2.61 -8.31 11.64
N LEU A 106 -1.47 -7.73 11.26
CA LEU A 106 -0.73 -8.03 10.03
C LEU A 106 0.57 -8.71 10.43
N GLU A 107 0.73 -9.98 10.06
CA GLU A 107 1.94 -10.75 10.31
C GLU A 107 2.66 -11.02 8.99
N PHE A 108 3.93 -10.62 8.93
CA PHE A 108 4.82 -10.90 7.80
C PHE A 108 5.48 -12.24 8.06
N ASN A 109 5.31 -13.18 7.13
CA ASN A 109 5.67 -14.58 7.33
C ASN A 109 6.04 -15.25 6.01
N GLU A 110 6.42 -16.51 6.09
CA GLU A 110 6.80 -17.36 4.95
C GLU A 110 5.96 -18.63 4.95
N GLY A 111 5.78 -19.25 3.78
CA GLY A 111 5.04 -20.51 3.66
C GLY A 111 5.85 -21.72 4.10
N PHE A 112 7.14 -21.52 4.36
CA PHE A 112 8.09 -22.52 4.83
C PHE A 112 9.20 -21.83 5.62
N ASP A 113 9.50 -22.34 6.83
CA ASP A 113 10.62 -21.84 7.66
C ASP A 113 11.92 -22.55 7.25
N ASP A 114 12.82 -21.79 6.62
CA ASP A 114 14.14 -22.26 6.26
C ASP A 114 15.15 -22.00 7.38
N GLY A 115 15.13 -22.82 8.44
CA GLY A 115 15.95 -22.60 9.65
C GLY A 115 17.49 -22.49 9.49
N SER A 116 18.03 -22.51 8.26
CA SER A 116 19.41 -22.13 7.92
C SER A 116 19.61 -20.64 7.57
N VAL A 117 18.53 -19.89 7.36
CA VAL A 117 18.48 -18.45 7.15
C VAL A 117 17.43 -17.84 8.10
N ASN A 118 17.62 -16.58 8.49
CA ASN A 118 16.73 -15.87 9.42
C ASN A 118 17.12 -14.37 9.43
N PRO A 119 16.29 -13.44 8.92
CA PRO A 119 14.96 -13.68 8.36
C PRO A 119 15.01 -14.38 7.00
N ASP A 120 13.90 -15.00 6.65
CA ASP A 120 13.69 -15.73 5.40
C ASP A 120 13.28 -14.75 4.30
N SER A 121 12.41 -13.78 4.62
CA SER A 121 12.18 -12.60 3.79
C SER A 121 12.22 -11.27 4.53
N GLN A 122 12.50 -10.22 3.76
CA GLN A 122 12.42 -8.83 4.16
C GLN A 122 11.54 -8.03 3.20
N TRP A 123 10.67 -7.20 3.78
CA TRP A 123 9.66 -6.41 3.12
C TRP A 123 9.91 -4.91 3.29
N ASN A 124 9.84 -4.19 2.18
CA ASN A 124 9.92 -2.74 2.12
C ASN A 124 8.81 -2.20 1.19
N ASP A 125 8.51 -0.91 1.30
CA ASP A 125 7.69 -0.24 0.30
C ASP A 125 8.33 -0.34 -1.07
N ALA A 126 7.51 -0.56 -2.11
CA ALA A 126 8.00 -0.52 -3.48
C ALA A 126 8.68 0.82 -3.77
N ALA A 127 9.76 0.77 -4.55
CA ALA A 127 10.50 1.98 -4.91
C ALA A 127 9.66 2.92 -5.82
N ALA A 128 8.77 2.33 -6.61
CA ALA A 128 7.84 3.01 -7.50
C ALA A 128 6.45 2.36 -7.42
N PRO A 129 5.64 2.68 -6.39
CA PRO A 129 4.32 2.08 -6.22
C PRO A 129 3.40 2.46 -7.40
N THR A 130 2.57 1.51 -7.81
CA THR A 130 1.60 1.65 -8.90
C THR A 130 0.15 1.66 -8.41
N THR A 131 -0.11 0.99 -7.29
CA THR A 131 -1.41 0.86 -6.62
C THR A 131 -1.42 1.61 -5.30
N CYS A 132 -0.48 1.41 -4.39
CA CYS A 132 -0.46 2.06 -3.08
C CYS A 132 0.96 2.07 -2.50
N GLN A 133 1.26 3.07 -1.67
CA GLN A 133 2.54 3.06 -0.95
C GLN A 133 2.43 2.11 0.24
N GLY A 134 3.01 0.91 0.11
CA GLY A 134 3.00 -0.11 1.14
C GLY A 134 1.77 -1.00 1.08
N ILE A 135 0.99 -1.08 2.16
CA ILE A 135 -0.27 -1.84 2.24
C ILE A 135 -1.42 -0.85 2.40
N TYR A 136 -2.46 -1.02 1.59
CA TYR A 136 -3.75 -0.39 1.75
C TYR A 136 -4.80 -1.40 2.22
N LEU A 137 -5.73 -0.96 3.06
CA LEU A 137 -6.77 -1.79 3.66
C LEU A 137 -8.15 -1.23 3.29
N THR A 138 -9.05 -2.11 2.89
CA THR A 138 -10.47 -1.78 2.75
C THR A 138 -11.24 -2.33 3.93
N CYS A 139 -12.10 -1.50 4.51
CA CYS A 139 -12.82 -1.80 5.73
C CYS A 139 -14.30 -1.38 5.63
N THR A 140 -15.19 -1.98 6.44
CA THR A 140 -16.62 -1.58 6.50
C THR A 140 -16.80 -0.17 7.06
N ASP A 141 -15.99 0.23 8.04
CA ASP A 141 -15.73 1.62 8.39
C ASP A 141 -14.35 2.04 7.84
N GLN A 142 -14.36 2.56 6.61
CA GLN A 142 -13.14 2.97 5.92
C GLN A 142 -12.43 4.13 6.62
N ALA A 143 -13.19 5.06 7.22
CA ALA A 143 -12.59 6.24 7.87
C ALA A 143 -11.76 5.85 9.10
N ALA A 144 -12.25 4.88 9.88
CA ALA A 144 -11.50 4.33 11.01
C ALA A 144 -10.22 3.59 10.54
N CYS A 145 -10.34 2.84 9.45
CA CYS A 145 -9.24 2.10 8.83
C CYS A 145 -8.13 3.03 8.31
N ASP A 146 -8.49 4.07 7.56
CA ASP A 146 -7.55 5.09 7.05
C ASP A 146 -6.84 5.83 8.19
N ALA A 147 -7.57 6.17 9.26
CA ALA A 147 -7.00 6.79 10.45
C ALA A 147 -5.99 5.87 11.15
N ALA A 148 -6.29 4.57 11.22
CA ALA A 148 -5.42 3.57 11.83
C ALA A 148 -4.10 3.39 11.06
N VAL A 149 -4.16 3.31 9.73
CA VAL A 149 -2.97 3.18 8.87
C VAL A 149 -2.11 4.45 8.94
N ALA A 150 -2.73 5.63 8.93
CA ALA A 150 -2.01 6.89 9.07
C ALA A 150 -1.28 7.00 10.42
N ALA A 151 -1.86 6.46 11.50
CA ALA A 151 -1.29 6.54 12.85
C ALA A 151 0.03 5.75 13.01
N ILE A 152 0.23 4.68 12.24
CA ILE A 152 1.47 3.89 12.27
C ILE A 152 2.56 4.43 11.34
N GLY A 153 2.36 5.62 10.75
CA GLY A 153 3.28 6.17 9.75
C GLY A 153 3.33 5.35 8.47
N GLY A 154 2.40 4.40 8.31
CA GLY A 154 2.10 3.82 7.02
C GLY A 154 1.57 4.92 6.12
N GLY A 155 1.94 4.88 4.84
CA GLY A 155 1.20 5.64 3.87
C GLY A 155 -0.24 5.14 3.96
N GLY A 156 -1.13 5.91 4.59
CA GLY A 156 -2.58 5.75 4.50
C GLY A 156 -3.01 6.04 3.07
N GLY A 157 -2.43 5.29 2.14
CA GLY A 157 -2.45 5.54 0.72
C GLY A 157 -3.74 5.00 0.21
N THR A 158 -4.68 5.89 -0.07
CA THR A 158 -5.75 5.59 -1.02
C THR A 158 -5.14 4.90 -2.24
N PRO A 159 -5.76 3.84 -2.79
CA PRO A 159 -5.34 3.25 -4.04
C PRO A 159 -5.17 4.38 -5.07
N LEU A 160 -4.05 4.41 -5.78
CA LEU A 160 -3.72 5.44 -6.78
C LEU A 160 -4.72 5.47 -7.97
N GLY A 161 -5.75 4.62 -7.96
CA GLY A 161 -6.86 4.58 -8.91
C GLY A 161 -8.23 5.02 -8.37
N GLU A 162 -8.41 5.22 -7.06
CA GLU A 162 -9.70 5.64 -6.48
C GLU A 162 -9.69 7.15 -6.22
N THR A 163 -9.68 7.92 -7.31
CA THR A 163 -9.77 9.40 -7.36
C THR A 163 -9.12 10.11 -6.17
N GLN A 164 -7.79 10.24 -6.18
CA GLN A 164 -7.17 11.34 -5.46
C GLN A 164 -7.69 12.64 -6.09
N GLU A 165 -8.61 13.32 -5.40
CA GLU A 165 -8.88 14.74 -5.66
C GLU A 165 -7.52 15.44 -5.68
N LEU A 166 -7.12 15.92 -6.87
CA LEU A 166 -5.92 16.75 -7.03
C LEU A 166 -5.95 17.81 -5.93
N PRO A 167 -4.84 18.09 -5.22
CA PRO A 167 -4.85 19.12 -4.20
C PRO A 167 -5.37 20.39 -4.85
N THR A 168 -6.53 20.87 -4.39
CA THR A 168 -7.15 22.06 -4.95
C THR A 168 -6.08 23.14 -4.90
N LEU A 169 -5.59 23.54 -6.08
CA LEU A 169 -4.64 24.64 -6.20
C LEU A 169 -5.22 25.78 -5.38
N SER A 170 -4.51 26.15 -4.31
CA SER A 170 -4.96 27.22 -3.42
C SER A 170 -5.35 28.42 -4.28
N GLN A 171 -6.39 29.15 -3.89
CA GLN A 171 -6.95 30.26 -4.68
C GLN A 171 -5.89 31.33 -5.07
N TRP A 172 -4.75 31.35 -4.38
CA TRP A 172 -3.57 32.16 -4.70
C TRP A 172 -2.81 31.74 -5.97
N ALA A 173 -2.83 30.46 -6.34
CA ALA A 173 -2.15 29.96 -7.53
C ALA A 173 -2.85 30.34 -8.85
N MET A 174 -4.15 30.64 -8.81
CA MET A 174 -4.92 31.13 -9.96
C MET A 174 -4.62 32.61 -10.30
N GLY A 175 -3.99 33.36 -9.38
CA GLY A 175 -3.64 34.78 -9.60
C GLY A 175 -2.42 35.00 -10.50
N LEU A 176 -1.54 33.99 -10.63
CA LEU A 176 -0.29 34.11 -11.39
C LEU A 176 -0.42 33.70 -12.86
N LEU A 177 -1.49 32.98 -13.24
CA LEU A 177 -1.72 32.60 -14.64
C LEU A 177 -2.43 33.70 -15.47
N ALA A 178 -3.00 34.72 -14.81
CA ALA A 178 -3.73 35.81 -15.48
C ALA A 178 -2.88 37.07 -15.80
N LEU A 179 -1.60 37.12 -15.37
CA LEU A 179 -0.71 38.26 -15.65
C LEU A 179 0.28 38.04 -16.82
N GLY A 180 0.27 36.86 -17.45
CA GLY A 180 1.18 36.50 -18.54
C GLY A 180 0.65 36.71 -19.97
N LEU A 181 -0.63 37.02 -20.17
CA LEU A 181 -1.24 37.30 -21.47
C LEU A 181 -1.73 38.76 -21.56
N GLY A 182 -0.81 39.72 -21.52
CA GLY A 182 -1.16 41.15 -21.57
C GLY A 182 -0.21 42.06 -22.32
N MET A 183 0.92 41.58 -22.84
CA MET A 183 1.86 42.42 -23.58
C MET A 183 2.46 41.70 -24.78
N LEU A 184 1.66 41.48 -25.84
CA LEU A 184 2.22 41.27 -27.18
C LEU A 184 1.22 41.67 -28.28
N ALA A 185 0.82 42.94 -28.31
CA ALA A 185 0.19 43.53 -29.51
C ALA A 185 0.28 45.06 -29.49
N PHE A 186 1.46 45.62 -29.78
CA PHE A 186 1.52 46.99 -30.30
C PHE A 186 2.17 47.02 -31.67
N ARG A 187 1.32 47.37 -32.65
CA ARG A 187 1.56 47.41 -34.09
C ARG A 187 2.77 48.27 -34.44
N SER A 188 3.69 47.68 -35.19
CA SER A 188 4.65 48.40 -36.04
C SER A 188 3.88 49.19 -37.11
N ARG A 189 3.87 50.52 -37.01
CA ARG A 189 3.63 51.43 -38.15
C ARG A 189 4.98 51.94 -38.61
N LYS A 190 5.49 51.46 -39.74
CA LYS A 190 6.48 52.21 -40.53
C LYS A 190 5.80 52.76 -41.78
N ARG A 191 5.69 54.09 -41.81
CA ARG A 191 5.33 54.90 -42.97
C ARG A 191 6.41 54.70 -44.04
N LEU A 192 6.04 54.38 -45.28
CA LEU A 192 6.83 54.76 -46.45
C LEU A 192 6.20 56.03 -47.04
N PHE A 193 7.05 57.03 -47.29
CA PHE A 193 6.73 58.30 -47.93
C PHE A 193 6.51 58.14 -49.45
N PRO A 194 5.83 59.10 -50.11
CA PRO A 194 5.71 59.15 -51.56
C PRO A 194 6.92 59.85 -52.21
N MET A 195 7.26 59.50 -53.44
CA MET A 195 8.04 60.34 -54.37
C MET A 195 7.46 60.19 -55.79
N HIS A 196 7.65 61.27 -56.55
CA HIS A 196 6.94 61.73 -57.74
C HIS A 196 6.76 60.75 -58.90
#